data_AF-A0A0G1KP34-F1
#
_entry.id   AF-A0A0G1KP34-F1
#
_cell.length_a   1.000
_cell.length_b   1.000
_cell.length_c   1.000
_cell.angle_alpha   90.00
_cell.angle_beta   90.00
_cell.angle_gamma   90.00
#
_symmetry.space_group_name_H-M   'P 1'
#
loop_
_entity.id
_entity.type
_entity.pdbx_description
1 polymer ?
#
loop_
_entity_poly.entity_id
_entity_poly.type
_entity_poly.pdbx_seq_one_letter_code
_entity_poly.pdbx_strand_id
1 'polypeptide(L)' 'MGEIYFMEEKSHKKVLLLLDDIFSELDETHKGEVLRVMSGRQVVVTTADEGDAKMFKKAKTIRLS' A
#
# COMPACT_ATOMS: atom_id res chain seq x y z
N MET A 1 5.07 -3.32 11.79
CA MET A 1 4.58 -4.66 11.38
C MET A 1 3.84 -5.41 12.49
N GLY A 2 4.35 -5.48 13.72
CA GLY A 2 3.69 -6.26 14.80
C GLY A 2 2.24 -5.86 15.08
N GLU A 3 1.93 -4.57 15.05
CA GLU A 3 0.57 -4.06 15.24
C GLU A 3 -0.42 -4.56 14.18
N ILE A 4 0.00 -4.59 12.91
CA ILE A 4 -0.82 -5.13 11.80
C ILE A 4 -1.20 -6.58 12.11
N TYR A 5 -0.22 -7.42 12.43
CA TYR A 5 -0.48 -8.84 12.69
C TYR A 5 -1.35 -9.06 13.93
N PHE A 6 -1.11 -8.30 15.00
CA PHE A 6 -1.94 -8.35 16.20
C PHE A 6 -3.40 -7.99 15.90
N MET A 7 -3.64 -6.95 15.09
CA MET A 7 -5.00 -6.58 14.68
C MET A 7 -5.66 -7.63 13.80
N GLU A 8 -4.92 -8.24 12.87
CA GLU A 8 -5.44 -9.30 12.01
C GLU A 8 -5.79 -10.56 12.80
N GLU A 9 -4.94 -10.93 13.75
CA GLU A 9 -5.15 -12.06 14.64
C GLU A 9 -6.40 -11.85 15.50
N LYS A 10 -6.50 -10.68 16.15
CA LYS A 10 -7.61 -10.35 17.05
C LYS A 10 -8.96 -10.20 16.32
N SER A 11 -8.95 -9.69 15.10
CA SER A 11 -10.18 -9.42 14.33
C SER A 11 -10.58 -10.55 13.38
N HIS A 12 -9.68 -11.53 13.16
CA HIS A 12 -9.79 -12.55 12.12
C HIS A 12 -10.05 -11.99 10.71
N LYS A 13 -9.63 -10.74 10.46
CA LYS A 13 -9.80 -10.03 9.20
C LYS A 13 -8.48 -9.39 8.79
N LYS A 14 -8.24 -9.30 7.49
CA LYS A 14 -7.11 -8.53 6.96
C LYS A 14 -7.36 -7.04 7.19
N VAL A 15 -6.31 -6.32 7.60
CA VAL A 15 -6.42 -4.87 7.80
C VAL A 15 -6.52 -4.16 6.46
N LEU A 16 -7.23 -3.04 6.45
CA LEU A 16 -7.17 -2.06 5.36
C LEU A 16 -5.92 -1.20 5.57
N LEU A 17 -5.06 -1.15 4.56
CA LEU A 17 -3.90 -0.26 4.55
C LEU A 17 -4.23 1.02 3.79
N LEU A 18 -3.97 2.16 4.41
CA LEU A 18 -4.07 3.48 3.79
C LEU A 18 -2.66 4.05 3.74
N LEU A 19 -2.12 4.23 2.54
CA LEU A 19 -0.75 4.69 2.30
C LEU A 19 -0.81 6.06 1.62
N ASP A 20 -0.32 7.10 2.31
CA ASP A 20 -0.43 8.48 1.84
C ASP A 20 0.88 8.98 1.23
N ASP A 21 0.96 9.08 -0.10
CA ASP A 21 2.12 9.53 -0.89
C ASP A 21 3.50 8.97 -0.49
N ILE A 22 3.53 7.83 0.20
CA ILE A 22 4.76 7.28 0.79
C ILE A 22 5.74 6.74 -0.27
N PHE A 23 5.27 6.42 -1.48
CA PHE A 23 6.12 5.80 -2.50
C PHE A 23 7.14 6.78 -3.09
N SER A 24 6.84 8.07 -3.14
CA SER A 24 7.79 9.07 -3.65
C SER A 24 8.99 9.28 -2.72
N GLU A 25 8.90 8.84 -1.45
CA GLU A 25 9.96 8.97 -0.45
C GLU A 25 10.90 7.75 -0.36
N LEU A 26 10.56 6.66 -1.06
CA LEU A 26 11.25 5.39 -0.91
C LEU A 26 12.12 5.06 -2.12
N ASP A 27 13.28 4.44 -1.86
CA ASP A 27 14.03 3.75 -2.90
C ASP A 27 13.40 2.39 -3.27
N GLU A 28 13.88 1.78 -4.34
CA GLU A 28 13.36 0.51 -4.84
C GLU A 28 13.40 -0.64 -3.82
N THR A 29 14.38 -0.66 -2.91
CA THR A 29 14.48 -1.70 -1.88
C THR A 29 13.34 -1.55 -0.89
N HIS A 30 13.11 -0.34 -0.39
CA HIS A 30 12.05 -0.06 0.56
C HIS A 30 10.65 -0.15 -0.08
N LYS A 31 10.49 0.25 -1.35
CA LYS A 31 9.27 0.03 -2.13
C LYS A 31 8.91 -1.46 -2.18
N GLY A 32 9.91 -2.34 -2.39
CA GLY A 32 9.72 -3.79 -2.36
C GLY A 32 9.22 -4.33 -1.02
N GLU A 33 9.67 -3.75 0.09
CA GLU A 33 9.18 -4.11 1.42
C GLU A 33 7.72 -3.74 1.63
N VAL A 34 7.33 -2.52 1.24
CA VAL A 34 5.93 -2.07 1.33
C VAL A 34 5.03 -2.96 0.47
N LEU A 35 5.44 -3.28 -0.75
CA LEU A 35 4.70 -4.22 -1.63
C LEU A 35 4.48 -5.59 -0.96
N ARG A 36 5.48 -6.09 -0.21
CA ARG A 36 5.34 -7.34 0.57
C ARG A 36 4.30 -7.20 1.68
N VAL A 37 4.24 -6.06 2.35
CA VAL A 37 3.22 -5.77 3.38
C VAL A 37 1.82 -5.64 2.75
N MET A 38 1.72 -5.04 1.57
CA MET A 38 0.46 -4.87 0.85
C MET A 38 -0.17 -6.21 0.40
N SER A 39 0.65 -7.22 0.18
CA SER A 39 0.19 -8.52 -0.34
C SER A 39 -0.89 -9.16 0.52
N GLY A 40 -1.99 -9.57 -0.12
CA GLY A 40 -3.14 -10.20 0.53
C GLY A 40 -4.02 -9.26 1.35
N ARG A 41 -3.80 -7.94 1.26
CA ARG A 41 -4.59 -6.92 1.96
C ARG A 41 -5.30 -6.02 0.97
N GLN A 42 -6.39 -5.40 1.42
CA GLN A 42 -6.96 -4.27 0.70
C GLN A 42 -6.09 -3.04 1.00
N VAL A 43 -5.71 -2.32 -0.05
CA VAL A 43 -4.82 -1.17 0.06
C VAL A 43 -5.40 -0.02 -0.73
N VAL A 44 -5.41 1.16 -0.11
CA VAL A 44 -5.63 2.44 -0.77
C VAL A 44 -4.30 3.19 -0.73
N VAL A 45 -3.84 3.63 -1.89
CA VAL A 45 -2.62 4.41 -2.04
C VAL A 45 -2.99 5.75 -2.67
N THR A 46 -2.54 6.84 -2.09
CA THR A 46 -2.50 8.14 -2.76
C THR A 46 -1.09 8.35 -3.29
N THR A 47 -0.98 9.03 -4.43
CA THR A 47 0.32 9.48 -4.93
C THR A 47 0.13 10.68 -5.83
N ALA A 48 1.09 11.60 -5.80
CA ALA A 48 1.18 12.70 -6.76
C ALA A 48 1.98 12.33 -8.04
N ASP A 49 2.72 11.21 -8.03
CA ASP A 49 3.57 10.77 -9.15
C ASP A 49 2.88 9.69 -10.02
N GLU A 50 2.70 9.99 -11.31
CA GLU A 50 2.17 9.01 -12.27
C GLU A 50 3.09 7.79 -12.45
N GLY A 51 4.39 7.93 -12.22
CA GLY A 51 5.38 6.85 -12.23
C GLY A 51 5.07 5.80 -11.18
N ASP A 52 4.77 6.22 -9.95
CA ASP A 52 4.40 5.33 -8.86
C ASP A 52 3.05 4.66 -9.12
N ALA A 53 2.08 5.38 -9.68
CA ALA A 53 0.80 4.79 -10.08
C ALA A 53 0.96 3.63 -11.08
N LYS A 54 1.95 3.71 -12.00
CA LYS A 54 2.23 2.65 -12.99
C LYS A 54 2.79 1.37 -12.37
N MET A 55 3.31 1.41 -11.15
CA MET A 55 3.74 0.22 -10.41
C MET A 55 2.56 -0.74 -10.14
N PHE A 56 1.35 -0.19 -10.02
CA PHE A 56 0.15 -0.93 -9.62
C PHE A 56 -0.72 -1.33 -10.82
N LYS A 57 -0.22 -2.24 -11.66
CA LYS A 57 -0.88 -2.67 -12.92
C LYS A 57 -2.33 -3.17 -12.80
N LYS A 58 -2.74 -3.65 -11.62
CA LYS A 58 -4.08 -4.20 -11.35
C LYS A 58 -4.94 -3.30 -10.46
N ALA A 59 -4.44 -2.12 -10.09
CA ALA A 59 -5.19 -1.22 -9.23
C ALA A 59 -6.30 -0.51 -10.00
N LYS A 60 -7.38 -0.21 -9.30
CA LYS A 60 -8.38 0.76 -9.77
C LYS A 60 -7.82 2.15 -9.51
N THR A 61 -7.42 2.85 -10.56
CA THR A 61 -6.92 4.23 -10.46
C THR A 61 -8.08 5.23 -10.45
N ILE A 62 -8.05 6.17 -9.51
CA ILE A 62 -8.96 7.32 -9.45
C ILE A 62 -8.10 8.57 -9.59
N ARG A 63 -8.42 9.42 -10.57
CA ARG A 63 -7.76 10.72 -10.75
C ARG A 63 -8.64 11.80 -10.13
N LEU A 64 -8.05 12.62 -9.27
CA LEU A 64 -8.72 13.77 -8.69
C LEU A 64 -8.44 14.99 -9.57
N SER A 65 -9.50 15.65 -10.02
CA SER A 65 -9.49 16.81 -10.92
C SER A 65 -9.51 18.12 -10.15
#